data_AF-A0A4Y8UJT8-F1
#
_entry.id   AF-A0A4Y8UJT8-F1
#
_cell.length_a   1.000
_cell.length_b   1.000
_cell.length_c   1.000
_cell.angle_alpha   90.00
_cell.angle_beta   90.00
_cell.angle_gamma   90.00
#
_symmetry.space_group_name_H-M   'P 1'
#
loop_
_entity.id
_entity.type
_entity.pdbx_description
1 polymer ?
#
loop_
_entity_poly.entity_id
_entity_poly.type
_entity_poly.pdbx_seq_one_letter_code
_entity_poly.pdbx_strand_id
1 'polypeptide(L)'
;MTTTHPTPAPQSAPNKPTGPKTDRGKKRSSQNALKHGLTSTQMIGPDELAAYDYYCRSLIEEYDLATFTEIILAERCASCYVRLQRGNLVENQLFERAKIKNRLHAPEMEELQLPTRLMRKYTVNSLAGLYDLRHQTNTERLAEIYNMQSEVFSCLARGVKTLNGIEEHAEAVFQKLEHLAELAGIKVGCLFKAENDQQGLASAVMRADIASLPSELVDYASCEPFEFISYQSQVEEFLEMLSEEIAAELGCFSIDVKLNEMRKLNERCTLPDITELESLSRYNHSLNNQFSKALGELRQVVKERRESEVKEEAINHVEPRLRRRQD
;
A
#
# COMPACT_ATOMS: atom_id res chain seq x y z
N MET A 1 -55.40 -45.06 -15.89
CA MET A 1 -54.53 -43.89 -16.14
C MET A 1 -53.22 -44.13 -15.43
N THR A 2 -52.23 -44.66 -16.15
CA THR A 2 -50.90 -44.99 -15.67
C THR A 2 -49.94 -43.88 -16.10
N THR A 3 -49.42 -43.12 -15.13
CA THR A 3 -48.44 -42.06 -15.38
C THR A 3 -47.03 -42.64 -15.36
N THR A 4 -46.40 -42.68 -16.53
CA THR A 4 -44.99 -43.03 -16.73
C THR A 4 -44.10 -41.85 -16.34
N HIS A 5 -43.23 -42.03 -15.34
CA HIS A 5 -42.13 -41.11 -15.07
C HIS A 5 -40.98 -41.38 -16.05
N PRO A 6 -40.42 -40.36 -16.72
CA PRO A 6 -39.22 -40.52 -17.54
C PRO A 6 -37.95 -40.50 -16.66
N THR A 7 -37.09 -41.49 -16.86
CA THR A 7 -35.76 -41.59 -16.26
C THR A 7 -34.84 -40.48 -16.82
N PRO A 8 -34.12 -39.70 -15.99
CA PRO A 8 -33.21 -38.69 -16.51
C PRO A 8 -31.92 -39.35 -17.06
N ALA A 9 -31.40 -38.76 -18.14
CA ALA A 9 -30.16 -39.17 -18.82
C ALA A 9 -28.92 -39.03 -17.91
N PRO A 10 -27.84 -39.81 -18.14
CA PRO A 10 -26.64 -39.78 -17.31
C PRO A 10 -25.93 -38.43 -17.45
N GLN A 11 -25.75 -37.73 -16.33
CA GLN A 11 -25.00 -36.49 -16.23
C GLN A 11 -23.51 -36.76 -16.54
N SER A 12 -22.95 -36.04 -17.51
CA SER A 12 -21.54 -36.08 -17.89
C SER A 12 -20.64 -35.69 -16.71
N ALA A 13 -19.64 -36.50 -16.43
CA ALA A 13 -18.63 -36.26 -15.39
C ALA A 13 -17.91 -34.90 -15.57
N PRO A 14 -17.44 -34.26 -14.47
CA PRO A 14 -16.83 -32.93 -14.54
C PRO A 14 -15.49 -32.98 -15.28
N ASN A 15 -15.31 -32.06 -16.23
CA ASN A 15 -14.08 -31.90 -17.02
C ASN A 15 -12.89 -31.55 -16.11
N LYS A 16 -11.88 -32.42 -16.10
CA LYS A 16 -10.57 -32.12 -15.51
C LYS A 16 -9.93 -30.94 -16.27
N PRO A 17 -9.26 -29.99 -15.58
CA PRO A 17 -8.61 -28.87 -16.24
C PRO A 17 -7.51 -29.40 -17.17
N THR A 18 -7.75 -29.34 -18.47
CA THR A 18 -6.75 -29.65 -19.50
C THR A 18 -6.11 -28.34 -19.92
N GLY A 19 -4.77 -28.29 -19.87
CA GLY A 19 -4.00 -27.09 -20.24
C GLY A 19 -4.29 -26.59 -21.66
N PRO A 20 -3.81 -25.39 -22.02
CA PRO A 20 -4.16 -24.72 -23.28
C PRO A 20 -3.88 -25.60 -24.50
N LYS A 21 -4.96 -25.94 -25.23
CA LYS A 21 -4.91 -26.84 -26.41
C LYS A 21 -4.56 -26.13 -27.72
N THR A 22 -4.65 -24.80 -27.75
CA THR A 22 -4.38 -24.00 -28.95
C THR A 22 -2.94 -23.51 -28.99
N ASP A 23 -2.35 -23.41 -30.18
CA ASP A 23 -0.97 -22.94 -30.35
C ASP A 23 -0.79 -21.51 -29.85
N ARG A 24 -1.80 -20.66 -29.99
CA ARG A 24 -1.83 -19.31 -29.41
C ARG A 24 -1.83 -19.36 -27.87
N GLY A 25 -2.58 -20.28 -27.26
CA GLY A 25 -2.60 -20.49 -25.81
C GLY A 25 -1.27 -21.02 -25.27
N LYS A 26 -0.63 -21.94 -26.00
CA LYS A 26 0.72 -22.45 -25.69
C LYS A 26 1.78 -21.35 -25.82
N LYS A 27 1.73 -20.51 -26.86
CA LYS A 27 2.68 -19.40 -27.08
C LYS A 27 2.58 -18.32 -26.00
N ARG A 28 1.36 -18.00 -25.55
CA ARG A 28 1.14 -17.06 -24.45
C ARG A 28 1.65 -17.63 -23.11
N SER A 29 1.40 -18.92 -22.87
CA SER A 29 1.95 -19.64 -21.70
C SER A 29 3.48 -19.69 -21.72
N SER A 30 4.09 -19.95 -22.88
CA SER A 30 5.56 -20.00 -23.02
C SER A 30 6.21 -18.62 -22.91
N GLN A 31 5.52 -17.53 -23.28
CA GLN A 31 6.02 -16.17 -23.08
C GLN A 31 6.03 -15.74 -21.60
N ASN A 32 5.09 -16.23 -20.78
CA ASN A 32 5.09 -15.99 -19.33
C ASN A 32 6.24 -16.72 -18.63
N ALA A 33 6.53 -17.94 -19.07
CA ALA A 33 7.69 -18.74 -18.67
C ALA A 33 9.05 -18.06 -19.00
N LEU A 34 9.15 -17.42 -20.17
CA LEU A 34 10.37 -16.79 -20.67
C LEU A 34 10.67 -15.41 -20.05
N LYS A 35 9.65 -14.64 -19.62
CA LYS A 35 9.86 -13.26 -19.11
C LYS A 35 10.52 -13.17 -17.73
N HIS A 36 10.43 -14.22 -16.92
CA HIS A 36 10.87 -14.19 -15.51
C HIS A 36 11.87 -15.30 -15.14
N GLY A 37 12.19 -16.22 -16.07
CA GLY A 37 13.06 -17.37 -15.77
C GLY A 37 12.47 -18.38 -14.78
N LEU A 38 11.26 -18.13 -14.27
CA LEU A 38 10.58 -18.96 -13.26
C LEU A 38 10.54 -20.44 -13.66
N THR A 39 10.14 -20.75 -14.88
CA THR A 39 10.05 -22.14 -15.36
C THR A 39 11.33 -22.64 -16.01
N SER A 40 12.41 -21.84 -16.02
CA SER A 40 13.68 -22.27 -16.58
C SER A 40 14.16 -23.53 -15.87
N THR A 41 14.57 -24.52 -16.65
CA THR A 41 15.17 -25.75 -16.14
C THR A 41 16.63 -25.54 -15.75
N GLN A 42 17.27 -24.47 -16.23
CA GLN A 42 18.66 -24.13 -15.92
C GLN A 42 18.74 -23.32 -14.62
N MET A 43 19.88 -23.43 -13.94
CA MET A 43 20.24 -22.55 -12.82
C MET A 43 20.47 -21.13 -13.35
N ILE A 44 19.87 -20.15 -12.71
CA ILE A 44 19.91 -18.75 -13.12
C ILE A 44 20.86 -18.02 -12.19
N GLY A 45 22.04 -17.71 -12.72
CA GLY A 45 23.05 -16.93 -12.00
C GLY A 45 23.90 -17.75 -11.02
N PRO A 46 24.87 -17.10 -10.38
CA PRO A 46 25.87 -17.76 -9.54
C PRO A 46 25.29 -18.33 -8.24
N ASP A 47 24.31 -17.67 -7.63
CA ASP A 47 23.75 -18.10 -6.33
C ASP A 47 22.98 -19.42 -6.45
N GLU A 48 22.19 -19.58 -7.51
CA GLU A 48 21.47 -20.84 -7.76
C GLU A 48 22.41 -21.98 -8.14
N LEU A 49 23.47 -21.67 -8.91
CA LEU A 49 24.49 -22.65 -9.25
C LEU A 49 25.25 -23.12 -7.99
N ALA A 50 25.62 -22.19 -7.12
CA ALA A 50 26.25 -22.51 -5.84
C ALA A 50 25.33 -23.35 -4.93
N ALA A 51 24.04 -23.01 -4.87
CA ALA A 51 23.06 -23.79 -4.12
C ALA A 51 22.89 -25.20 -4.71
N TYR A 52 22.80 -25.31 -6.03
CA TYR A 52 22.73 -26.60 -6.73
C TYR A 52 23.94 -27.48 -6.38
N ASP A 53 25.15 -26.94 -6.53
CA ASP A 53 26.39 -27.65 -6.21
C ASP A 53 26.44 -28.07 -4.73
N TYR A 54 26.02 -27.20 -3.83
CA TYR A 54 25.92 -27.49 -2.40
C TYR A 54 24.97 -28.65 -2.12
N TYR A 55 23.77 -28.66 -2.69
CA TYR A 55 22.80 -29.75 -2.49
C TYR A 55 23.27 -31.06 -3.10
N CYS A 56 23.89 -31.03 -4.29
CA CYS A 56 24.49 -32.22 -4.88
C CYS A 56 25.55 -32.83 -3.96
N ARG A 57 26.52 -32.03 -3.50
CA ARG A 57 27.57 -32.49 -2.57
C ARG A 57 26.99 -33.03 -1.27
N SER A 58 26.03 -32.32 -0.69
CA SER A 58 25.36 -32.74 0.54
C SER A 58 24.68 -34.09 0.38
N LEU A 59 23.97 -34.34 -0.73
CA LEU A 59 23.32 -35.63 -0.99
C LEU A 59 24.33 -36.76 -1.25
N ILE A 60 25.43 -36.45 -1.95
CA ILE A 60 26.51 -37.41 -2.20
C ILE A 60 27.14 -37.86 -0.87
N GLU A 61 27.44 -36.91 0.01
CA GLU A 61 28.04 -37.17 1.31
C GLU A 61 27.07 -37.87 2.27
N GLU A 62 25.81 -37.42 2.36
CA GLU A 62 24.80 -37.98 3.27
C GLU A 62 24.50 -39.45 2.99
N TYR A 63 24.37 -39.81 1.71
CA TYR A 63 23.99 -41.15 1.29
C TYR A 63 25.18 -42.03 0.88
N ASP A 64 26.41 -41.49 0.91
CA ASP A 64 27.61 -42.16 0.42
C ASP A 64 27.42 -42.68 -1.02
N LEU A 65 27.02 -41.77 -1.91
CA LEU A 65 26.64 -42.12 -3.28
C LEU A 65 27.88 -42.47 -4.11
N ALA A 66 27.87 -43.65 -4.73
CA ALA A 66 29.03 -44.17 -5.43
C ALA A 66 28.73 -44.51 -6.90
N THR A 67 27.48 -44.80 -7.23
CA THR A 67 27.08 -45.24 -8.56
C THR A 67 26.58 -44.08 -9.42
N PHE A 68 26.73 -44.23 -10.73
CA PHE A 68 26.27 -43.22 -11.69
C PHE A 68 24.75 -42.94 -11.59
N THR A 69 23.94 -43.98 -11.37
CA THR A 69 22.47 -43.83 -11.21
C THR A 69 22.12 -43.01 -9.98
N GLU A 70 22.80 -43.24 -8.86
CA GLU A 70 22.64 -42.45 -7.64
C GLU A 70 22.99 -40.98 -7.87
N ILE A 71 24.11 -40.72 -8.57
CA ILE A 71 24.55 -39.34 -8.88
C ILE A 71 23.50 -38.62 -9.74
N ILE A 72 22.97 -39.24 -10.79
CA ILE A 72 21.89 -38.64 -11.61
C ILE A 72 20.66 -38.31 -10.76
N LEU A 73 20.29 -39.21 -9.85
CA LEU A 73 19.13 -38.99 -8.97
C LEU A 73 19.40 -37.85 -7.97
N ALA A 74 20.61 -37.73 -7.45
CA ALA A 74 21.02 -36.61 -6.60
C ALA A 74 20.98 -35.26 -7.34
N GLU A 75 21.54 -35.20 -8.56
CA GLU A 75 21.46 -34.02 -9.43
C GLU A 75 20.02 -33.60 -9.71
N ARG A 76 19.15 -34.59 -9.99
CA ARG A 76 17.72 -34.33 -10.20
C ARG A 76 17.03 -33.79 -8.95
N CYS A 77 17.37 -34.32 -7.77
CA CYS A 77 16.86 -33.82 -6.49
C CYS A 77 17.29 -32.37 -6.25
N ALA A 78 18.60 -32.09 -6.38
CA ALA A 78 19.16 -30.76 -6.22
C ALA A 78 18.52 -29.76 -7.19
N SER A 79 18.42 -30.11 -8.48
CA SER A 79 17.78 -29.26 -9.50
C SER A 79 16.32 -28.94 -9.16
N CYS A 80 15.53 -29.94 -8.73
CA CYS A 80 14.15 -29.71 -8.35
C CYS A 80 14.04 -28.80 -7.12
N TYR A 81 14.92 -28.99 -6.14
CA TYR A 81 14.90 -28.23 -4.90
C TYR A 81 15.28 -26.76 -5.11
N VAL A 82 16.35 -26.46 -5.86
CA VAL A 82 16.71 -25.07 -6.20
C VAL A 82 15.58 -24.36 -6.95
N ARG A 83 14.97 -25.05 -7.93
CA ARG A 83 13.84 -24.49 -8.70
C ARG A 83 12.61 -24.27 -7.82
N LEU A 84 12.38 -25.10 -6.81
CA LEU A 84 11.33 -24.88 -5.81
C LEU A 84 11.61 -23.62 -4.97
N GLN A 85 12.86 -23.42 -4.55
CA GLN A 85 13.27 -22.19 -3.84
C GLN A 85 13.07 -20.95 -4.71
N ARG A 86 13.42 -21.01 -6.00
CA ARG A 86 13.11 -19.94 -6.96
C ARG A 86 11.62 -19.66 -7.02
N GLY A 87 10.79 -20.70 -7.07
CA GLY A 87 9.34 -20.59 -7.01
C GLY A 87 8.85 -19.83 -5.77
N ASN A 88 9.38 -20.14 -4.60
CA ASN A 88 9.05 -19.45 -3.34
C ASN A 88 9.49 -17.97 -3.37
N LEU A 89 10.67 -17.68 -3.94
CA LEU A 89 11.15 -16.29 -4.08
C LEU A 89 10.23 -15.48 -4.99
N VAL A 90 9.81 -16.05 -6.12
CA VAL A 90 8.87 -15.39 -7.04
C VAL A 90 7.51 -15.20 -6.39
N GLU A 91 7.04 -16.15 -5.57
CA GLU A 91 5.79 -16.01 -4.81
C GLU A 91 5.86 -14.81 -3.89
N ASN A 92 6.93 -14.70 -3.09
CA ASN A 92 7.16 -13.54 -2.22
C ASN A 92 7.20 -12.23 -3.01
N GLN A 93 7.87 -12.21 -4.16
CA GLN A 93 7.92 -11.03 -5.03
C GLN A 93 6.54 -10.63 -5.57
N LEU A 94 5.67 -11.60 -5.90
CA LEU A 94 4.30 -11.30 -6.32
C LEU A 94 3.52 -10.60 -5.20
N PHE A 95 3.64 -11.06 -3.96
CA PHE A 95 3.03 -10.41 -2.79
C PHE A 95 3.56 -9.01 -2.57
N GLU A 96 4.87 -8.81 -2.59
CA GLU A 96 5.46 -7.49 -2.41
C GLU A 96 5.07 -6.52 -3.53
N ARG A 97 5.03 -6.98 -4.77
CA ARG A 97 4.56 -6.18 -5.91
C ARG A 97 3.11 -5.79 -5.76
N ALA A 98 2.26 -6.70 -5.27
CA ALA A 98 0.85 -6.42 -5.02
C ALA A 98 0.68 -5.34 -3.94
N LYS A 99 1.43 -5.44 -2.82
CA LYS A 99 1.46 -4.41 -1.76
C LYS A 99 1.88 -3.05 -2.29
N ILE A 100 2.95 -2.98 -3.09
CA ILE A 100 3.44 -1.74 -3.69
C ILE A 100 2.37 -1.15 -4.62
N LYS A 101 1.77 -1.98 -5.48
CA LYS A 101 0.70 -1.53 -6.40
C LYS A 101 -0.48 -0.94 -5.62
N ASN A 102 -0.89 -1.58 -4.53
CA ASN A 102 -1.99 -1.09 -3.70
C ASN A 102 -1.66 0.28 -3.08
N ARG A 103 -0.43 0.45 -2.55
CA ARG A 103 0.06 1.75 -2.02
C ARG A 103 0.07 2.87 -3.07
N LEU A 104 0.41 2.56 -4.32
CA LEU A 104 0.48 3.54 -5.41
C LEU A 104 -0.90 4.00 -5.88
N HIS A 105 -1.88 3.11 -5.90
CA HIS A 105 -3.23 3.43 -6.36
C HIS A 105 -4.09 4.07 -5.27
N ALA A 106 -3.71 3.95 -3.99
CA ALA A 106 -4.46 4.47 -2.83
C ALA A 106 -5.99 4.33 -3.00
N PRO A 107 -6.50 3.13 -3.32
CA PRO A 107 -7.92 2.92 -3.68
C PRO A 107 -8.87 3.37 -2.56
N GLU A 108 -8.42 3.36 -1.32
CA GLU A 108 -9.18 3.86 -0.18
C GLU A 108 -9.56 5.35 -0.37
N MET A 109 -8.71 6.14 -1.04
CA MET A 109 -9.00 7.54 -1.39
C MET A 109 -10.14 7.68 -2.40
N GLU A 110 -10.25 6.76 -3.36
CA GLU A 110 -11.32 6.75 -4.35
C GLU A 110 -12.66 6.33 -3.70
N GLU A 111 -12.61 5.39 -2.76
CA GLU A 111 -13.79 4.91 -2.02
C GLU A 111 -14.44 5.96 -1.12
N LEU A 112 -13.63 6.87 -0.53
CA LEU A 112 -14.11 7.90 0.39
C LEU A 112 -15.01 8.97 -0.27
N GLN A 113 -15.04 9.05 -1.61
CA GLN A 113 -15.87 10.01 -2.38
C GLN A 113 -15.82 11.45 -1.83
N LEU A 114 -14.64 11.91 -1.42
CA LEU A 114 -14.49 13.22 -0.78
C LEU A 114 -14.71 14.36 -1.78
N PRO A 115 -15.21 15.52 -1.32
CA PRO A 115 -15.22 16.73 -2.13
C PRO A 115 -13.82 17.08 -2.64
N THR A 116 -13.72 17.52 -3.90
CA THR A 116 -12.45 17.83 -4.58
C THR A 116 -11.55 18.79 -3.77
N ARG A 117 -12.15 19.77 -3.09
CA ARG A 117 -11.42 20.72 -2.24
C ARG A 117 -10.70 20.01 -1.08
N LEU A 118 -11.42 19.15 -0.38
CA LEU A 118 -10.89 18.40 0.77
C LEU A 118 -9.85 17.37 0.33
N MET A 119 -10.09 16.70 -0.81
CA MET A 119 -9.12 15.78 -1.41
C MET A 119 -7.80 16.49 -1.72
N ARG A 120 -7.83 17.64 -2.40
CA ARG A 120 -6.63 18.42 -2.74
C ARG A 120 -5.87 18.89 -1.50
N LYS A 121 -6.60 19.38 -0.49
CA LYS A 121 -6.01 19.82 0.78
C LYS A 121 -5.31 18.65 1.48
N TYR A 122 -6.00 17.52 1.60
CA TYR A 122 -5.45 16.33 2.21
C TYR A 122 -4.20 15.82 1.46
N THR A 123 -4.24 15.69 0.13
CA THR A 123 -3.14 15.09 -0.64
C THR A 123 -1.86 15.90 -0.52
N VAL A 124 -1.93 17.23 -0.63
CA VAL A 124 -0.75 18.11 -0.48
C VAL A 124 -0.17 18.02 0.93
N ASN A 125 -1.02 18.12 1.95
CA ASN A 125 -0.57 18.18 3.35
C ASN A 125 -0.11 16.81 3.88
N SER A 126 -0.72 15.72 3.44
CA SER A 126 -0.31 14.35 3.77
C SER A 126 1.07 14.02 3.18
N LEU A 127 1.34 14.45 1.94
CA LEU A 127 2.68 14.33 1.33
C LEU A 127 3.76 15.13 2.07
N ALA A 128 3.38 16.27 2.65
CA ALA A 128 4.25 17.06 3.51
C ALA A 128 4.41 16.49 4.94
N GLY A 129 3.71 15.39 5.26
CA GLY A 129 3.76 14.74 6.57
C GLY A 129 3.03 15.50 7.69
N LEU A 130 2.14 16.43 7.35
CA LEU A 130 1.47 17.31 8.33
C LEU A 130 0.41 16.61 9.18
N TYR A 131 -0.07 15.45 8.74
CA TYR A 131 -1.08 14.67 9.46
C TYR A 131 -0.50 13.49 10.23
N ASP A 132 0.81 13.26 10.17
CA ASP A 132 1.45 12.17 10.89
C ASP A 132 1.58 12.51 12.38
N LEU A 133 0.65 11.97 13.17
CA LEU A 133 0.56 12.18 14.61
C LEU A 133 1.66 11.47 15.43
N ARG A 134 2.62 10.79 14.77
CA ARG A 134 3.84 10.32 15.45
C ARG A 134 4.80 11.48 15.75
N HIS A 135 4.67 12.60 15.03
CA HIS A 135 5.43 13.81 15.29
C HIS A 135 4.72 14.68 16.33
N GLN A 136 5.42 15.00 17.42
CA GLN A 136 4.89 15.82 18.51
C GLN A 136 4.35 17.17 18.01
N THR A 137 5.06 17.81 17.07
CA THR A 137 4.63 19.09 16.46
C THR A 137 3.25 19.00 15.80
N ASN A 138 2.91 17.86 15.18
CA ASN A 138 1.62 17.68 14.54
C ASN A 138 0.51 17.39 15.58
N THR A 139 0.85 16.74 16.70
CA THR A 139 -0.10 16.56 17.81
C THR A 139 -0.42 17.88 18.51
N GLU A 140 0.58 18.74 18.70
CA GLU A 140 0.41 20.10 19.23
C GLU A 140 -0.43 20.95 18.28
N ARG A 141 -0.13 20.92 16.97
CA ARG A 141 -0.94 21.56 15.93
C ARG A 141 -2.40 21.09 15.97
N LEU A 142 -2.65 19.79 16.09
CA LEU A 142 -4.02 19.26 16.18
C LEU A 142 -4.74 19.81 17.41
N ALA A 143 -4.08 19.85 18.57
CA ALA A 143 -4.65 20.42 19.79
C ALA A 143 -4.96 21.92 19.63
N GLU A 144 -4.09 22.69 18.99
CA GLU A 144 -4.33 24.10 18.68
C GLU A 144 -5.56 24.28 17.77
N ILE A 145 -5.68 23.45 16.74
CA ILE A 145 -6.84 23.47 15.81
C ILE A 145 -8.13 23.16 16.57
N TYR A 146 -8.13 22.20 17.50
CA TYR A 146 -9.28 21.92 18.35
C TYR A 146 -9.65 23.11 19.26
N ASN A 147 -8.65 23.77 19.86
CA ASN A 147 -8.88 24.95 20.70
C ASN A 147 -9.50 26.08 19.86
N MET A 148 -8.94 26.36 18.68
CA MET A 148 -9.50 27.36 17.76
C MET A 148 -10.93 26.99 17.32
N GLN A 149 -11.22 25.71 17.03
CA GLN A 149 -12.59 25.28 16.70
C GLN A 149 -13.57 25.60 17.83
N SER A 150 -13.16 25.34 19.08
CA SER A 150 -13.99 25.60 20.26
C SER A 150 -14.24 27.09 20.44
N GLU A 151 -13.20 27.92 20.31
CA GLU A 151 -13.30 29.37 20.40
C GLU A 151 -14.19 29.97 19.30
N VAL A 152 -13.94 29.61 18.03
CA VAL A 152 -14.76 30.08 16.89
C VAL A 152 -16.21 29.66 17.05
N PHE A 153 -16.47 28.40 17.40
CA PHE A 153 -17.84 27.92 17.64
C PHE A 153 -18.51 28.70 18.77
N SER A 154 -17.75 29.01 19.83
CA SER A 154 -18.26 29.79 20.95
C SER A 154 -18.57 31.24 20.58
N CYS A 155 -17.78 31.87 19.71
CA CYS A 155 -18.06 33.21 19.18
C CYS A 155 -19.30 33.22 18.29
N LEU A 156 -19.43 32.25 17.38
CA LEU A 156 -20.61 32.09 16.51
C LEU A 156 -21.87 31.85 17.33
N ALA A 157 -21.82 30.96 18.32
CA ALA A 157 -22.97 30.66 19.20
C ALA A 157 -23.43 31.88 20.01
N ARG A 158 -22.52 32.81 20.32
CA ARG A 158 -22.81 34.08 21.00
C ARG A 158 -23.21 35.21 20.05
N GLY A 159 -23.08 35.02 18.74
CA GLY A 159 -23.32 36.06 17.75
C GLY A 159 -22.32 37.21 17.86
N VAL A 160 -21.03 36.90 18.07
CA VAL A 160 -19.95 37.90 18.09
C VAL A 160 -19.81 38.54 16.71
N LYS A 161 -19.83 39.88 16.66
CA LYS A 161 -19.76 40.67 15.41
C LYS A 161 -18.69 41.77 15.44
N THR A 162 -17.80 41.76 16.42
CA THR A 162 -16.77 42.80 16.62
C THR A 162 -15.42 42.16 16.94
N LEU A 163 -14.31 42.84 16.61
CA LEU A 163 -12.97 42.38 16.97
C LEU A 163 -12.76 42.28 18.48
N ASN A 164 -13.19 43.29 19.25
CA ASN A 164 -13.18 43.21 20.73
C ASN A 164 -13.92 41.99 21.26
N GLY A 165 -15.03 41.60 20.63
CA GLY A 165 -15.76 40.39 21.02
C GLY A 165 -15.02 39.09 20.67
N ILE A 166 -14.11 39.11 19.67
CA ILE A 166 -13.18 37.99 19.41
C ILE A 166 -12.08 38.00 20.47
N GLU A 167 -11.47 39.15 20.75
CA GLU A 167 -10.42 39.27 21.79
C GLU A 167 -10.91 38.76 23.15
N GLU A 168 -12.14 39.11 23.55
CA GLU A 168 -12.74 38.71 24.82
C GLU A 168 -13.14 37.23 24.91
N HIS A 169 -13.38 36.57 23.78
CA HIS A 169 -14.02 35.24 23.76
C HIS A 169 -13.26 34.16 22.99
N ALA A 170 -12.20 34.53 22.28
CA ALA A 170 -11.42 33.67 21.38
C ALA A 170 -9.97 34.16 21.31
N GLU A 171 -9.26 34.04 22.45
CA GLU A 171 -7.88 34.52 22.60
C GLU A 171 -6.91 33.87 21.60
N ALA A 172 -7.00 32.55 21.37
CA ALA A 172 -6.11 31.86 20.44
C ALA A 172 -6.36 32.26 18.98
N VAL A 173 -7.63 32.49 18.61
CA VAL A 173 -8.00 33.03 17.29
C VAL A 173 -7.49 34.47 17.15
N PHE A 174 -7.66 35.30 18.18
CA PHE A 174 -7.25 36.69 18.18
C PHE A 174 -5.74 36.85 18.02
N GLN A 175 -4.94 36.08 18.76
CA GLN A 175 -3.47 36.09 18.67
C GLN A 175 -2.95 35.74 17.26
N LYS A 176 -3.71 34.97 16.49
CA LYS A 176 -3.35 34.53 15.14
C LYS A 176 -4.14 35.22 14.03
N LEU A 177 -4.97 36.21 14.38
CA LEU A 177 -5.95 36.81 13.49
C LEU A 177 -5.32 37.35 12.21
N GLU A 178 -4.22 38.11 12.34
CA GLU A 178 -3.50 38.68 11.19
C GLU A 178 -3.07 37.59 10.19
N HIS A 179 -2.44 36.54 10.69
CA HIS A 179 -1.96 35.43 9.88
C HIS A 179 -3.10 34.62 9.25
N LEU A 180 -4.15 34.32 10.02
CA LEU A 180 -5.30 33.54 9.57
C LEU A 180 -6.09 34.26 8.48
N ALA A 181 -6.30 35.57 8.63
CA ALA A 181 -7.04 36.33 7.65
C ALA A 181 -6.21 36.65 6.40
N GLU A 182 -4.88 36.82 6.50
CA GLU A 182 -4.00 36.83 5.32
C GLU A 182 -4.09 35.54 4.51
N LEU A 183 -4.05 34.37 5.17
CA LEU A 183 -4.21 33.06 4.52
C LEU A 183 -5.58 32.89 3.85
N ALA A 184 -6.61 33.51 4.42
CA ALA A 184 -7.96 33.52 3.88
C ALA A 184 -8.17 34.57 2.76
N GLY A 185 -7.14 35.34 2.40
CA GLY A 185 -7.24 36.41 1.41
C GLY A 185 -8.03 37.64 1.90
N ILE A 186 -8.29 37.74 3.20
CA ILE A 186 -8.92 38.89 3.84
C ILE A 186 -7.83 39.87 4.24
N LYS A 187 -7.90 41.09 3.72
CA LYS A 187 -7.02 42.18 4.16
C LYS A 187 -7.43 42.62 5.57
N VAL A 188 -6.70 42.15 6.57
CA VAL A 188 -6.90 42.46 7.99
C VAL A 188 -6.80 43.95 8.29
N GLY A 189 -6.01 44.68 7.50
CA GLY A 189 -5.97 46.15 7.53
C GLY A 189 -7.33 46.82 7.26
N CYS A 190 -8.30 46.12 6.66
CA CYS A 190 -9.68 46.60 6.54
C CYS A 190 -10.46 46.46 7.86
N LEU A 191 -10.16 45.43 8.67
CA LEU A 191 -10.80 45.19 9.96
C LEU A 191 -10.31 46.18 11.04
N PHE A 192 -9.00 46.43 11.12
CA PHE A 192 -8.40 47.38 12.08
C PHE A 192 -8.62 48.87 11.70
N LYS A 193 -8.78 49.19 10.40
CA LYS A 193 -9.13 50.55 9.97
C LYS A 193 -10.54 50.96 10.41
N ALA A 194 -11.47 50.02 10.51
CA ALA A 194 -12.85 50.28 10.93
C ALA A 194 -12.98 50.56 12.43
N GLU A 195 -12.15 49.93 13.26
CA GLU A 195 -12.15 50.12 14.72
C GLU A 195 -11.65 51.53 15.12
N ASN A 196 -10.62 52.02 14.43
CA ASN A 196 -10.13 53.40 14.58
C ASN A 196 -11.10 54.47 14.05
N ASP A 197 -12.16 54.08 13.32
CA ASP A 197 -13.16 55.01 12.78
C ASP A 197 -14.35 55.22 13.72
N GLN A 198 -14.44 54.52 14.85
CA GLN A 198 -15.44 54.81 15.89
C GLN A 198 -15.27 56.21 16.52
N GLN A 199 -14.09 56.84 16.36
CA GLN A 199 -13.81 58.22 16.77
C GLN A 199 -13.87 59.24 15.61
N GLY A 200 -14.27 58.82 14.39
CA GLY A 200 -14.67 59.72 13.32
C GLY A 200 -13.56 60.43 12.54
N LEU A 201 -12.32 59.91 12.52
CA LEU A 201 -11.22 60.56 11.79
C LEU A 201 -11.14 60.16 10.30
N ALA A 202 -11.47 58.91 9.92
CA ALA A 202 -11.44 58.49 8.52
C ALA A 202 -12.75 58.84 7.79
N SER A 203 -13.89 58.86 8.51
CA SER A 203 -15.15 59.43 8.01
C SER A 203 -15.04 60.92 7.66
N ALA A 204 -14.23 61.71 8.40
CA ALA A 204 -14.04 63.13 8.12
C ALA A 204 -13.28 63.39 6.80
N VAL A 205 -12.37 62.48 6.42
CA VAL A 205 -11.62 62.56 5.16
C VAL A 205 -12.45 62.10 3.97
N MET A 206 -13.43 61.21 4.17
CA MET A 206 -14.34 60.74 3.11
C MET A 206 -15.66 61.52 2.99
N ARG A 207 -16.05 62.32 3.99
CA ARG A 207 -17.27 63.15 3.96
C ARG A 207 -17.10 64.55 3.38
N ALA A 208 -15.89 64.98 3.04
CA ALA A 208 -15.73 66.21 2.29
C ALA A 208 -16.32 65.96 0.89
N ASP A 209 -17.51 66.53 0.66
CA ASP A 209 -18.24 66.52 -0.61
C ASP A 209 -17.22 66.70 -1.74
N ILE A 210 -17.08 65.73 -2.65
CA ILE A 210 -16.00 65.74 -3.67
C ILE A 210 -16.07 67.04 -4.50
N ALA A 211 -17.26 67.64 -4.60
CA ALA A 211 -17.51 68.93 -5.22
C ALA A 211 -16.85 70.15 -4.52
N SER A 212 -16.34 69.99 -3.30
CA SER A 212 -15.72 71.04 -2.47
C SER A 212 -14.18 70.97 -2.41
N LEU A 213 -13.58 69.97 -3.05
CA LEU A 213 -12.12 69.81 -3.08
C LEU A 213 -11.47 70.79 -4.07
N PRO A 214 -10.32 71.41 -3.72
CA PRO A 214 -9.52 72.17 -4.68
C PRO A 214 -9.14 71.30 -5.89
N SER A 215 -9.21 71.89 -7.09
CA SER A 215 -9.05 71.20 -8.38
C SER A 215 -7.77 70.35 -8.48
N GLU A 216 -6.72 70.75 -7.76
CA GLU A 216 -5.40 70.10 -7.75
C GLU A 216 -5.39 68.72 -7.06
N LEU A 217 -6.38 68.41 -6.21
CA LEU A 217 -6.53 67.12 -5.51
C LEU A 217 -7.41 66.13 -6.26
N VAL A 218 -8.25 66.61 -7.20
CA VAL A 218 -9.18 65.78 -7.98
C VAL A 218 -8.44 64.90 -8.99
N ASP A 219 -7.31 65.37 -9.53
CA ASP A 219 -6.47 64.60 -10.46
C ASP A 219 -5.84 63.35 -9.82
N TYR A 220 -5.72 63.31 -8.48
CA TYR A 220 -5.25 62.13 -7.74
C TYR A 220 -6.37 61.16 -7.36
N ALA A 221 -7.63 61.57 -7.39
CA ALA A 221 -8.78 60.79 -6.95
C ALA A 221 -9.39 59.97 -8.09
N SER A 222 -8.57 59.11 -8.72
CA SER A 222 -9.04 58.03 -9.60
C SER A 222 -9.21 56.76 -8.77
N CYS A 223 -10.20 56.75 -7.88
CA CYS A 223 -10.59 55.54 -7.16
C CYS A 223 -12.06 55.25 -7.46
N GLU A 224 -12.35 54.05 -7.98
CA GLU A 224 -13.72 53.58 -8.12
C GLU A 224 -14.45 53.66 -6.78
N PRO A 225 -15.76 53.98 -6.78
CA PRO A 225 -16.56 54.05 -5.56
C PRO A 225 -16.51 52.73 -4.80
N PHE A 226 -16.04 52.78 -3.57
CA PHE A 226 -15.95 51.62 -2.67
C PHE A 226 -17.29 51.43 -1.96
N GLU A 227 -17.97 50.29 -2.17
CA GLU A 227 -19.17 49.96 -1.41
C GLU A 227 -18.81 49.67 0.06
N PHE A 228 -19.41 50.44 0.98
CA PHE A 228 -19.20 50.28 2.42
C PHE A 228 -20.03 49.08 2.91
N ILE A 229 -19.39 47.93 3.05
CA ILE A 229 -19.99 46.75 3.70
C ILE A 229 -19.89 46.94 5.23
N SER A 230 -20.98 46.65 5.96
CA SER A 230 -20.99 46.76 7.42
C SER A 230 -19.94 45.84 8.04
N TYR A 231 -19.05 46.42 8.85
CA TYR A 231 -17.98 45.71 9.56
C TYR A 231 -18.49 44.54 10.43
N GLN A 232 -19.70 44.66 10.99
CA GLN A 232 -20.32 43.58 11.76
C GLN A 232 -20.64 42.33 10.92
N SER A 233 -20.97 42.50 9.63
CA SER A 233 -21.19 41.40 8.68
C SER A 233 -19.88 40.68 8.36
N GLN A 234 -18.79 41.43 8.24
CA GLN A 234 -17.47 40.89 7.88
C GLN A 234 -16.86 40.00 8.97
N VAL A 235 -17.09 40.33 10.25
CA VAL A 235 -16.60 39.52 11.38
C VAL A 235 -17.35 38.19 11.46
N GLU A 236 -18.67 38.21 11.32
CA GLU A 236 -19.49 37.00 11.34
C GLU A 236 -19.17 36.09 10.16
N GLU A 237 -19.08 36.64 8.93
CA GLU A 237 -18.67 35.90 7.72
C GLU A 237 -17.25 35.31 7.85
N PHE A 238 -16.31 36.05 8.46
CA PHE A 238 -14.96 35.55 8.73
C PHE A 238 -14.98 34.36 9.69
N LEU A 239 -15.73 34.44 10.79
CA LEU A 239 -15.81 33.36 11.77
C LEU A 239 -16.46 32.10 11.17
N GLU A 240 -17.48 32.25 10.33
CA GLU A 240 -18.11 31.14 9.61
C GLU A 240 -17.11 30.47 8.67
N MET A 241 -16.42 31.25 7.83
CA MET A 241 -15.40 30.73 6.91
C MET A 241 -14.23 30.06 7.65
N LEU A 242 -13.77 30.65 8.75
CA LEU A 242 -12.73 30.07 9.58
C LEU A 242 -13.20 28.75 10.20
N SER A 243 -14.46 28.67 10.67
CA SER A 243 -15.04 27.42 11.18
C SER A 243 -15.07 26.32 10.11
N GLU A 244 -15.47 26.64 8.88
CA GLU A 244 -15.45 25.68 7.78
C GLU A 244 -14.03 25.19 7.44
N GLU A 245 -13.04 26.08 7.49
CA GLU A 245 -11.66 25.74 7.17
C GLU A 245 -10.98 24.90 8.27
N ILE A 246 -11.29 25.20 9.53
CA ILE A 246 -10.88 24.39 10.69
C ILE A 246 -11.54 23.01 10.63
N ALA A 247 -12.85 22.93 10.35
CA ALA A 247 -13.56 21.66 10.18
C ALA A 247 -12.97 20.82 9.04
N ALA A 248 -12.59 21.45 7.93
CA ALA A 248 -11.91 20.76 6.83
C ALA A 248 -10.53 20.20 7.25
N GLU A 249 -9.74 20.96 8.00
CA GLU A 249 -8.43 20.49 8.49
C GLU A 249 -8.58 19.34 9.51
N LEU A 250 -9.51 19.45 10.46
CA LEU A 250 -9.86 18.35 11.39
C LEU A 250 -10.34 17.11 10.63
N GLY A 251 -11.14 17.33 9.58
CA GLY A 251 -11.55 16.29 8.65
C GLY A 251 -10.36 15.56 8.03
N CYS A 252 -9.34 16.30 7.57
CA CYS A 252 -8.13 15.72 7.01
C CYS A 252 -7.34 14.87 8.03
N PHE A 253 -7.20 15.31 9.29
CA PHE A 253 -6.58 14.50 10.35
C PHE A 253 -7.36 13.19 10.60
N SER A 254 -8.69 13.28 10.67
CA SER A 254 -9.57 12.11 10.84
C SER A 254 -9.43 11.13 9.66
N ILE A 255 -9.38 11.66 8.44
CA ILE A 255 -9.15 10.89 7.21
C ILE A 255 -7.78 10.19 7.27
N ASP A 256 -6.71 10.89 7.64
CA ASP A 256 -5.35 10.30 7.69
C ASP A 256 -5.28 9.12 8.66
N VAL A 257 -5.87 9.26 9.85
CA VAL A 257 -5.94 8.16 10.84
C VAL A 257 -6.64 6.94 10.27
N LYS A 258 -7.84 7.12 9.69
CA LYS A 258 -8.63 6.02 9.11
C LYS A 258 -7.91 5.37 7.93
N LEU A 259 -7.31 6.17 7.05
CA LEU A 259 -6.54 5.67 5.92
C LEU A 259 -5.31 4.90 6.37
N ASN A 260 -4.63 5.34 7.43
CA ASN A 260 -3.51 4.59 7.98
C ASN A 260 -3.94 3.24 8.56
N GLU A 261 -5.11 3.15 9.19
CA GLU A 261 -5.68 1.87 9.62
C GLU A 261 -6.01 0.96 8.43
N MET A 262 -6.66 1.52 7.40
CA MET A 262 -6.97 0.77 6.18
C MET A 262 -5.71 0.30 5.45
N ARG A 263 -4.69 1.15 5.31
CA ARG A 263 -3.39 0.78 4.71
C ARG A 263 -2.74 -0.36 5.48
N LYS A 264 -2.74 -0.31 6.82
CA LYS A 264 -2.21 -1.41 7.67
C LYS A 264 -2.98 -2.72 7.45
N LEU A 265 -4.29 -2.65 7.27
CA LEU A 265 -5.11 -3.82 6.99
C LEU A 265 -4.85 -4.35 5.57
N ASN A 266 -4.83 -3.46 4.58
CA ASN A 266 -4.56 -3.78 3.19
C ASN A 266 -3.17 -4.38 3.01
N GLU A 267 -2.13 -3.87 3.69
CA GLU A 267 -0.79 -4.47 3.67
C GLU A 267 -0.77 -5.94 4.10
N ARG A 268 -1.67 -6.34 4.99
CA ARG A 268 -1.80 -7.72 5.48
C ARG A 268 -2.66 -8.59 4.57
N CYS A 269 -3.59 -8.00 3.84
CA CYS A 269 -4.62 -8.70 3.06
C CYS A 269 -4.44 -8.58 1.54
N THR A 270 -3.40 -7.88 1.06
CA THR A 270 -3.20 -7.66 -0.37
C THR A 270 -2.79 -8.97 -1.04
N LEU A 271 -3.66 -9.48 -1.92
CA LEU A 271 -3.40 -10.65 -2.73
C LEU A 271 -2.83 -10.22 -4.10
N PRO A 272 -1.85 -10.96 -4.64
CA PRO A 272 -1.43 -10.84 -6.03
C PRO A 272 -2.55 -11.23 -7.01
N ASP A 273 -2.29 -11.08 -8.30
CA ASP A 273 -3.15 -11.64 -9.33
C ASP A 273 -3.35 -13.16 -9.08
N ILE A 274 -4.59 -13.55 -8.82
CA ILE A 274 -4.99 -14.92 -8.49
C ILE A 274 -4.55 -15.88 -9.60
N THR A 275 -4.58 -15.45 -10.86
CA THR A 275 -4.23 -16.29 -12.00
C THR A 275 -2.72 -16.57 -12.08
N GLU A 276 -1.89 -15.58 -11.75
CA GLU A 276 -0.44 -15.73 -11.64
C GLU A 276 -0.08 -16.62 -10.45
N LEU A 277 -0.73 -16.39 -9.30
CA LEU A 277 -0.51 -17.16 -8.08
C LEU A 277 -0.92 -18.64 -8.24
N GLU A 278 -2.07 -18.93 -8.84
CA GLU A 278 -2.48 -20.31 -9.15
C GLU A 278 -1.49 -21.02 -10.07
N SER A 279 -0.98 -20.30 -11.08
CA SER A 279 -0.02 -20.85 -12.04
C SER A 279 1.29 -21.22 -11.35
N LEU A 280 1.77 -20.35 -10.46
CA LEU A 280 2.96 -20.60 -9.64
C LEU A 280 2.73 -21.75 -8.66
N SER A 281 1.59 -21.79 -7.97
CA SER A 281 1.24 -22.87 -7.04
C SER A 281 1.21 -24.24 -7.73
N ARG A 282 0.61 -24.34 -8.93
CA ARG A 282 0.63 -25.56 -9.74
C ARG A 282 2.06 -25.97 -10.14
N TYR A 283 2.90 -25.00 -10.50
CA TYR A 283 4.29 -25.26 -10.84
C TYR A 283 5.09 -25.78 -9.64
N ASN A 284 4.98 -25.12 -8.49
CA ASN A 284 5.62 -25.52 -7.24
C ASN A 284 5.15 -26.91 -6.80
N HIS A 285 3.85 -27.20 -6.89
CA HIS A 285 3.31 -28.53 -6.60
C HIS A 285 3.91 -29.61 -7.51
N SER A 286 4.04 -29.33 -8.82
CA SER A 286 4.68 -30.24 -9.77
C SER A 286 6.16 -30.48 -9.43
N LEU A 287 6.92 -29.43 -9.09
CA LEU A 287 8.32 -29.55 -8.67
C LEU A 287 8.46 -30.34 -7.36
N ASN A 288 7.59 -30.10 -6.39
CA ASN A 288 7.60 -30.84 -5.12
C ASN A 288 7.34 -32.34 -5.32
N ASN A 289 6.40 -32.68 -6.20
CA ASN A 289 6.15 -34.07 -6.56
C ASN A 289 7.34 -34.71 -7.28
N GLN A 290 7.99 -33.98 -8.18
CA GLN A 290 9.21 -34.44 -8.87
C GLN A 290 10.37 -34.65 -7.89
N PHE A 291 10.57 -33.71 -6.96
CA PHE A 291 11.58 -33.81 -5.90
C PHE A 291 11.31 -35.03 -5.00
N SER A 292 10.09 -35.17 -4.48
CA SER A 292 9.71 -36.27 -3.60
C SER A 292 9.88 -37.63 -4.29
N LYS A 293 9.51 -37.72 -5.58
CA LYS A 293 9.69 -38.93 -6.37
C LYS A 293 11.17 -39.26 -6.58
N ALA A 294 11.98 -38.28 -7.01
CA ALA A 294 13.41 -38.48 -7.23
C ALA A 294 14.14 -38.88 -5.93
N LEU A 295 13.79 -38.25 -4.80
CA LEU A 295 14.36 -38.59 -3.50
C LEU A 295 13.91 -39.97 -3.00
N GLY A 296 12.67 -40.38 -3.31
CA GLY A 296 12.19 -41.74 -3.08
C GLY A 296 12.97 -42.77 -3.87
N GLU A 297 13.16 -42.53 -5.17
CA GLU A 297 13.96 -43.38 -6.08
C GLU A 297 15.42 -43.46 -5.61
N LEU A 298 16.03 -42.34 -5.23
CA LEU A 298 17.40 -42.31 -4.70
C LEU A 298 17.55 -43.19 -3.46
N ARG A 299 16.65 -43.02 -2.48
CA ARG A 299 16.67 -43.81 -1.24
C ARG A 299 16.50 -45.30 -1.51
N GLN A 300 15.68 -45.67 -2.49
CA GLN A 300 15.49 -47.07 -2.86
C GLN A 300 16.75 -47.67 -3.50
N VAL A 301 17.37 -46.97 -4.46
CA VAL A 301 18.60 -47.44 -5.11
C VAL A 301 19.76 -47.57 -4.12
N VAL A 302 19.93 -46.58 -3.23
CA VAL A 302 20.96 -46.62 -2.17
C VAL A 302 20.74 -47.81 -1.23
N LYS A 303 19.48 -48.07 -0.86
CA LYS A 303 19.13 -49.21 -0.01
C LYS A 303 19.46 -50.54 -0.68
N GLU A 304 19.07 -50.72 -1.94
CA GLU A 304 19.33 -51.95 -2.71
C GLU A 304 20.83 -52.22 -2.87
N ARG A 305 21.63 -51.17 -3.10
CA ARG A 305 23.10 -51.27 -3.14
C ARG A 305 23.66 -51.74 -1.80
N ARG A 306 23.34 -51.05 -0.70
CA ARG A 306 23.84 -51.39 0.64
C ARG A 306 23.45 -52.82 1.05
N GLU A 307 22.23 -53.25 0.75
CA GLU A 307 21.79 -54.63 0.99
C GLU A 307 22.57 -55.65 0.16
N SER A 308 22.99 -55.30 -1.06
CA SER A 308 23.80 -56.15 -1.92
C SER A 308 25.25 -56.26 -1.42
N GLU A 309 25.85 -55.14 -1.00
CA GLU A 309 27.19 -55.08 -0.41
C GLU A 309 27.29 -55.95 0.85
N VAL A 310 26.32 -55.85 1.76
CA VAL A 310 26.27 -56.69 2.98
C VAL A 310 26.16 -58.18 2.64
N LYS A 311 25.38 -58.55 1.61
CA LYS A 311 25.26 -59.94 1.16
C LYS A 311 26.57 -60.45 0.58
N GLU A 312 27.25 -59.63 -0.22
CA GLU A 312 28.52 -59.98 -0.85
C GLU A 312 29.64 -60.13 0.19
N GLU A 313 29.71 -59.23 1.18
CA GLU A 313 30.60 -59.35 2.34
C GLU A 313 30.33 -60.63 3.15
N ALA A 314 29.05 -60.95 3.39
CA ALA A 314 28.67 -62.16 4.12
C ALA A 314 29.09 -63.45 3.39
N ILE A 315 28.94 -63.50 2.05
CA ILE A 315 29.40 -64.62 1.23
C ILE A 315 30.93 -64.73 1.29
N ASN A 316 31.63 -63.62 1.08
CA ASN A 316 33.10 -63.56 1.11
C ASN A 316 33.69 -63.91 2.49
N HIS A 317 32.93 -63.76 3.58
CA HIS A 317 33.36 -64.14 4.93
C HIS A 317 33.09 -65.62 5.28
N VAL A 318 32.17 -66.30 4.57
CA VAL A 318 31.82 -67.71 4.79
C VAL A 318 32.71 -68.66 3.97
N GLU A 319 33.06 -68.32 2.72
CA GLU A 319 33.88 -69.16 1.85
C GLU A 319 35.30 -69.52 2.38
N PRO A 320 36.03 -68.64 3.10
CA PRO A 320 37.36 -68.97 3.63
C PRO A 320 37.31 -70.06 4.70
N ARG A 321 36.16 -70.25 5.37
CA ARG A 321 35.99 -71.27 6.42
C ARG A 321 35.70 -72.66 5.87
N LEU A 322 35.15 -72.75 4.66
CA LEU A 322 34.88 -74.03 4.00
C LEU A 322 36.12 -74.60 3.29
N ARG A 323 37.00 -73.73 2.76
CA ARG A 323 38.29 -74.19 2.18
C ARG A 323 39.28 -74.74 3.22
N ARG A 324 39.25 -74.26 4.48
CA ARG A 324 40.12 -74.80 5.56
C ARG A 324 39.64 -76.12 6.19
N ARG A 325 38.51 -76.69 5.74
CA ARG A 325 38.00 -77.98 6.23
C ARG A 325 38.16 -79.13 5.23
N GLN A 326 38.76 -78.88 4.06
CA GLN A 326 39.00 -79.88 3.02
C GLN A 326 40.49 -80.20 2.80
N ASP A 327 41.39 -79.57 3.56
CA ASP A 327 42.80 -79.94 3.70
C ASP A 327 43.02 -80.57 5.09
#